data_AF-A0A316D965-F1
#
_entry.id   AF-A0A316D965-F1
#
_cell.length_a   1.000
_cell.length_b   1.000
_cell.length_c   1.000
_cell.angle_alpha   90.00
_cell.angle_beta   90.00
_cell.angle_gamma   90.00
#
_symmetry.space_group_name_H-M   'P 1'
#
loop_
_entity.id
_entity.type
_entity.pdbx_description
1 polymer ?
#
loop_
_entity_poly.entity_id
_entity_poly.type
_entity_poly.pdbx_seq_one_letter_code
_entity_poly.pdbx_strand_id
1 'polypeptide(L)'
;MDTIKVSYERLNHEHSKTHGLAQDWESLDRQINYPAQAVRWTGDSYQSYHEFWVALQRVMGEIGASLETMSACLEEASYVYSETDNALAKQLHTRSR
;
A
#
# COMPACT_ATOMS: atom_id res chain seq x y z
N MET A 1 -21.80 1.83 21.14
CA MET A 1 -20.76 1.65 20.12
C MET A 1 -20.87 2.86 19.22
N ASP A 2 -20.05 3.88 19.49
CA ASP A 2 -20.01 5.07 18.63
C ASP A 2 -19.37 4.63 17.31
N THR A 3 -20.17 4.65 16.25
CA THR A 3 -19.69 4.39 14.89
C THR A 3 -18.71 5.52 14.58
N ILE A 4 -17.42 5.21 14.52
CA ILE A 4 -16.42 6.16 14.02
C ILE A 4 -16.88 6.50 12.60
N LYS A 5 -17.45 7.70 12.40
CA LYS A 5 -17.73 8.24 11.08
C LYS A 5 -16.39 8.50 10.41
N VAL A 6 -15.87 7.50 9.75
CA VAL A 6 -14.74 7.67 8.83
C VAL A 6 -15.32 8.27 7.56
N SER A 7 -14.87 9.47 7.18
CA SER A 7 -15.29 10.10 5.93
C SER A 7 -14.59 9.48 4.74
N TYR A 8 -15.23 9.53 3.57
CA TYR A 8 -14.63 9.24 2.26
C TYR A 8 -13.24 9.89 2.12
N GLU A 9 -13.13 11.17 2.47
CA GLU A 9 -11.89 11.94 2.37
C GLU A 9 -10.76 11.33 3.22
N ARG A 10 -11.08 10.83 4.41
CA ARG A 10 -10.10 10.18 5.29
C ARG A 10 -9.64 8.84 4.71
N LEU A 11 -10.56 8.04 4.18
CA LEU A 11 -10.21 6.77 3.53
C LEU A 11 -9.34 7.00 2.31
N ASN A 12 -9.68 7.99 1.48
CA ASN A 12 -8.90 8.31 0.28
C ASN A 12 -7.52 8.91 0.60
N HIS A 13 -7.41 9.66 1.71
CA HIS A 13 -6.12 10.15 2.21
C HIS A 13 -5.22 9.00 2.65
N GLU A 14 -5.73 8.07 3.46
CA GLU A 14 -4.94 6.90 3.89
C GLU A 14 -4.60 5.99 2.70
N HIS A 15 -5.52 5.79 1.76
CA HIS A 15 -5.27 5.09 0.50
C HIS A 15 -4.05 5.69 -0.23
N SER A 16 -4.08 6.99 -0.50
CA SER A 16 -3.01 7.68 -1.22
C SER A 16 -1.66 7.57 -0.50
N LYS A 17 -1.67 7.65 0.84
CA LYS A 17 -0.48 7.51 1.67
C LYS A 17 0.08 6.08 1.63
N THR A 18 -0.76 5.07 1.79
CA THR A 18 -0.37 3.66 1.76
C THR A 18 0.14 3.26 0.37
N HIS A 19 -0.51 3.75 -0.69
CA HIS A 19 -0.04 3.55 -2.05
C HIS A 19 1.35 4.17 -2.28
N GLY A 20 1.56 5.41 -1.83
CA GLY A 20 2.87 6.06 -1.91
C GLY A 20 3.96 5.29 -1.17
N LEU A 21 3.66 4.75 0.02
CA LEU A 21 4.59 3.90 0.76
C LEU A 21 4.95 2.62 0.00
N ALA A 22 4.01 2.00 -0.72
CA ALA A 22 4.30 0.83 -1.54
C ALA A 22 5.29 1.16 -2.67
N GLN A 23 5.09 2.30 -3.35
CA GLN A 23 5.99 2.77 -4.41
C GLN A 23 7.38 3.13 -3.88
N ASP A 24 7.46 3.80 -2.72
CA ASP A 24 8.72 4.11 -2.05
C ASP A 24 9.48 2.82 -1.68
N TRP A 25 8.75 1.79 -1.28
CA TRP A 25 9.32 0.49 -0.92
C TRP A 25 9.97 -0.22 -2.12
N GLU A 26 9.34 -0.19 -3.30
CA GLU A 26 9.93 -0.68 -4.56
C GLU A 26 11.15 0.14 -5.00
N SER A 27 11.14 1.44 -4.75
CA SER A 27 12.29 2.30 -5.01
C SER A 27 13.48 1.94 -4.12
N LEU A 28 13.22 1.63 -2.85
CA LEU A 28 14.22 1.29 -1.86
C LEU A 28 14.91 -0.05 -2.16
N ASP A 29 14.17 -1.04 -2.67
CA ASP A 29 14.73 -2.33 -3.16
C ASP A 29 15.82 -2.08 -4.21
N ARG A 30 15.49 -1.26 -5.22
CA ARG A 30 16.43 -0.89 -6.29
C ARG A 30 17.65 -0.14 -5.77
N GLN A 31 17.45 0.78 -4.82
CA GLN A 31 18.53 1.58 -4.26
C GLN A 31 19.51 0.77 -3.41
N ILE A 32 19.04 -0.25 -2.68
CA ILE A 32 19.93 -1.12 -1.90
C ILE A 32 20.67 -2.11 -2.80
N ASN A 33 19.98 -2.69 -3.79
CA ASN A 33 20.59 -3.72 -4.63
C ASN A 33 21.61 -3.16 -5.62
N TYR A 34 21.34 -1.98 -6.19
CA TYR A 34 22.14 -1.44 -7.28
C TYR A 34 23.63 -1.23 -6.92
N PRO A 35 23.98 -0.64 -5.76
CA PRO A 35 25.37 -0.55 -5.31
C PRO A 35 26.02 -1.91 -5.06
N ALA A 36 25.25 -2.87 -4.54
CA ALA A 36 25.75 -4.20 -4.25
C ALA A 36 26.11 -4.96 -5.54
N GLN A 37 25.34 -4.80 -6.61
CA GLN A 37 25.66 -5.40 -7.92
C GLN A 37 26.95 -4.85 -8.55
N ALA A 38 27.36 -3.63 -8.19
CA ALA A 38 28.58 -3.02 -8.70
C ALA A 38 29.86 -3.58 -8.05
N VAL A 39 29.75 -4.28 -6.92
CA VAL A 39 30.88 -4.89 -6.22
C VAL A 39 31.26 -6.20 -6.91
N ARG A 40 32.56 -6.42 -7.11
CA ARG A 40 33.08 -7.72 -7.59
C ARG A 40 33.10 -8.72 -6.44
N TRP A 41 31.97 -9.35 -6.18
CA TRP A 41 31.87 -10.46 -5.24
C TRP A 41 32.44 -11.73 -5.84
N THR A 42 33.19 -12.50 -5.05
CA THR A 42 33.69 -13.82 -5.46
C THR A 42 33.74 -14.78 -4.27
N GLY A 43 33.56 -16.08 -4.54
CA GLY A 43 33.62 -17.12 -3.51
C GLY A 43 32.58 -16.94 -2.42
N ASP A 44 32.95 -17.26 -1.18
CA ASP A 44 32.03 -17.29 -0.04
C ASP A 44 31.35 -15.94 0.24
N SER A 45 32.04 -14.83 -0.04
CA SER A 45 31.48 -13.48 0.12
C SER A 45 30.25 -13.23 -0.78
N TYR A 46 30.26 -13.76 -2.00
CA TYR A 46 29.12 -13.66 -2.91
C TYR A 46 27.96 -14.50 -2.40
N GLN A 47 28.25 -15.73 -1.95
CA GLN A 47 27.24 -16.65 -1.45
C GLN A 47 26.51 -16.07 -0.24
N SER A 48 27.25 -15.54 0.75
CA SER A 48 26.65 -14.89 1.92
C SER A 48 25.81 -13.66 1.56
N TYR A 49 26.29 -12.82 0.63
CA TYR A 49 25.52 -11.68 0.15
C TYR A 49 24.23 -12.15 -0.55
N HIS A 50 24.32 -13.13 -1.44
CA HIS A 50 23.17 -13.64 -2.19
C HIS A 50 22.11 -14.24 -1.26
N GLU A 51 22.51 -15.05 -0.28
CA GLU A 51 21.61 -15.62 0.72
C GLU A 51 20.92 -14.52 1.54
N PHE A 52 21.68 -13.54 2.01
CA PHE A 52 21.13 -12.38 2.72
C PHE A 52 20.15 -11.59 1.84
N TRP A 53 20.52 -11.32 0.59
CA TRP A 53 19.71 -10.54 -0.33
C TRP A 53 18.40 -11.24 -0.67
N VAL A 54 18.41 -12.54 -0.93
CA VAL A 54 17.20 -13.34 -1.16
C VAL A 54 16.27 -13.30 0.05
N ALA A 55 16.81 -13.42 1.27
CA ALA A 55 16.02 -13.32 2.49
C ALA A 55 15.39 -11.92 2.66
N LEU A 56 16.17 -10.87 2.40
CA LEU A 56 15.69 -9.49 2.46
C LEU A 56 14.59 -9.24 1.42
N GLN A 57 14.78 -9.65 0.17
CA GLN A 57 13.80 -9.49 -0.90
C GLN A 57 12.46 -10.15 -0.57
N ARG A 58 12.48 -11.31 0.09
CA ARG A 58 11.26 -11.97 0.54
C ARG A 58 10.47 -11.10 1.53
N VAL A 59 11.13 -10.60 2.57
CA VAL A 59 10.49 -9.75 3.59
C VAL A 59 10.00 -8.45 2.95
N MET A 60 10.80 -7.86 2.05
CA MET A 60 10.41 -6.67 1.32
C MET A 60 9.18 -6.92 0.45
N GLY A 61 9.12 -8.04 -0.27
CA GLY A 61 7.96 -8.41 -1.07
C GLY A 61 6.69 -8.61 -0.24
N GLU A 62 6.80 -9.24 0.94
CA GLU A 62 5.68 -9.43 1.87
C GLU A 62 5.13 -8.08 2.39
N ILE A 63 6.01 -7.12 2.70
CA ILE A 63 5.62 -5.77 3.12
C ILE A 63 4.95 -5.00 1.96
N GLY A 64 5.54 -5.02 0.77
CA GLY A 64 5.00 -4.35 -0.41
C GLY A 64 3.60 -4.84 -0.75
N ALA A 65 3.42 -6.17 -0.83
CA ALA A 65 2.13 -6.79 -1.11
C ALA A 65 1.07 -6.46 -0.03
N SER A 66 1.49 -6.36 1.24
CA SER A 66 0.59 -5.97 2.34
C SER A 66 0.12 -4.52 2.19
N LEU A 67 1.03 -3.61 1.83
CA LEU A 67 0.69 -2.21 1.57
C LEU A 67 -0.26 -2.07 0.38
N GLU A 68 -0.01 -2.78 -0.73
CA GLU A 68 -0.92 -2.79 -1.89
C GLU A 68 -2.31 -3.32 -1.52
N THR A 69 -2.38 -4.41 -0.76
CA THR A 69 -3.65 -4.98 -0.29
C THR A 69 -4.40 -3.98 0.59
N MET A 70 -3.71 -3.34 1.53
CA MET A 70 -4.31 -2.28 2.37
C MET A 70 -4.80 -1.10 1.54
N SER A 71 -4.01 -0.68 0.54
CA SER A 71 -4.38 0.36 -0.41
C SER A 71 -5.70 0.02 -1.11
N ALA A 72 -5.79 -1.17 -1.71
CA ALA A 72 -6.99 -1.63 -2.40
C ALA A 72 -8.21 -1.67 -1.47
N CYS A 73 -8.06 -2.17 -0.24
CA CYS A 73 -9.15 -2.17 0.75
C CYS A 73 -9.63 -0.76 1.12
N LEU A 74 -8.71 0.21 1.23
CA LEU A 74 -9.05 1.61 1.52
C LEU A 74 -9.77 2.27 0.35
N GLU A 75 -9.34 1.98 -0.88
CA GLU A 75 -10.02 2.43 -2.10
C GLU A 75 -11.45 1.87 -2.20
N GLU A 76 -11.61 0.57 -2.00
CA GLU A 76 -12.93 -0.08 -2.00
C GLU A 76 -13.84 0.48 -0.91
N ALA A 77 -13.33 0.63 0.31
CA ALA A 77 -14.09 1.23 1.41
C ALA A 77 -14.51 2.66 1.06
N SER A 78 -13.59 3.45 0.50
CA SER A 78 -13.86 4.82 0.05
C SER A 78 -15.00 4.84 -0.97
N TYR A 79 -14.93 3.99 -2.00
CA TYR A 79 -15.96 3.86 -3.03
C TYR A 79 -17.35 3.55 -2.44
N VAL A 80 -17.43 2.54 -1.57
CA VAL A 80 -18.70 2.12 -0.94
C VAL A 80 -19.30 3.24 -0.10
N TYR A 81 -18.48 3.98 0.66
CA TYR A 81 -18.96 5.14 1.43
C TYR A 81 -19.52 6.23 0.51
N SER A 82 -18.87 6.52 -0.61
CA SER A 82 -19.34 7.51 -1.59
C SER A 82 -20.68 7.12 -2.21
N GLU A 83 -20.86 5.86 -2.61
CA GLU A 83 -22.13 5.36 -3.15
C GLU A 83 -23.26 5.44 -2.12
N THR A 84 -22.96 5.07 -0.87
CA THR A 84 -23.93 5.06 0.22
C THR A 84 -24.41 6.48 0.54
N ASP A 85 -23.48 7.45 0.66
CA ASP A 85 -23.83 8.86 0.89
C ASP A 85 -24.65 9.44 -0.29
N ASN A 86 -24.27 9.12 -1.52
CA ASN A 86 -25.01 9.54 -2.72
C ASN A 86 -26.44 8.94 -2.77
N ALA A 87 -26.61 7.68 -2.38
CA ALA A 87 -27.91 7.02 -2.32
C ALA A 87 -28.81 7.64 -1.24
N LEU A 88 -28.27 7.92 -0.06
CA LEU A 88 -28.96 8.61 1.02
C LEU A 88 -29.41 10.03 0.61
N ALA A 89 -28.52 10.79 -0.03
CA ALA A 89 -28.84 12.12 -0.54
C ALA A 89 -30.01 12.10 -1.54
N LYS A 90 -30.01 11.14 -2.48
CA LYS A 90 -31.11 10.95 -3.45
C LYS A 90 -32.44 10.61 -2.75
N GLN A 91 -32.44 9.72 -1.76
CA GLN A 91 -33.66 9.36 -1.03
C GLN A 91 -34.25 10.53 -0.24
N LEU A 92 -33.41 11.34 0.42
CA LEU A 92 -33.84 12.54 1.14
C LEU A 92 -34.51 13.55 0.22
N HIS A 93 -33.96 13.76 -0.98
CA HIS A 93 -34.52 14.70 -1.96
C HIS A 93 -35.83 14.22 -2.59
N THR A 94 -36.02 12.89 -2.66
CA THR A 94 -37.25 12.28 -3.19
C THR A 94 -38.38 12.32 -2.16
N ARG A 95 -38.07 12.25 -0.86
CA ARG A 95 -39.04 12.33 0.25
C ARG A 95 -39.47 13.75 0.63
N SER A 96 -38.71 14.77 0.22
CA SER A 96 -39.03 16.18 0.48
C SER A 96 -39.89 16.84 -0.61
N ARG A 97 -40.39 16.06 -1.58
CA ARG A 97 -41.31 16.47 -2.65
C ARG A 97 -42.63 15.73 -2.50
#